data_AF-A0A229NUB6-F1
#
_entry.id   AF-A0A229NUB6-F1
#
_cell.length_a   1.000
_cell.length_b   1.000
_cell.length_c   1.000
_cell.angle_alpha   90.00
_cell.angle_beta   90.00
_cell.angle_gamma   90.00
#
_symmetry.space_group_name_H-M   'P 1'
#
loop_
_entity.id
_entity.type
_entity.pdbx_description
1 polymer ?
#
loop_
_entity_poly.entity_id
_entity_poly.type
_entity_poly.pdbx_seq_one_letter_code
_entity_poly.pdbx_strand_id
1 'polypeptide(L)'
;MKIWTLKSNAKYSVTFKERKADLDFCTGEYINNWNRTEMNVVRKGFGNNYPRFLQRIPAMSKKVYEILKEYMKDQIQPLEVLVGDKEYVLINVLNITNAVNYDQSDTVRYEDGTVVAFKKIVFVEERIEGNIFKVKESANTDVFVTDVFRDAVLKTKIKGIDFELEWDSEEDVEETARIEAERIRNYERRIAEIDSYQGPRFSWSEAYPMVEQGRAMVSGKWKLQADSKGEVLIGSIIHDGSYTWNNPIFIPPVLLYLPWHEAEKSANLDYSAT
;
A
#
# COMPACT_ATOMS: atom_id res chain seq x y z
N MET A 1 9.12 -11.98 -15.31
CA MET A 1 8.49 -10.65 -15.39
C MET A 1 7.84 -10.28 -14.06
N LYS A 2 7.83 -9.00 -13.69
CA LYS A 2 7.03 -8.48 -12.57
C LYS A 2 5.94 -7.54 -13.04
N ILE A 3 4.81 -7.59 -12.34
CA ILE A 3 3.66 -6.72 -12.53
C ILE A 3 3.48 -5.86 -11.29
N TRP A 4 3.23 -4.58 -11.53
CA TRP A 4 3.13 -3.56 -10.51
C TRP A 4 1.81 -2.82 -10.63
N THR A 5 1.18 -2.52 -9.52
CA THR A 5 0.08 -1.54 -9.51
C THR A 5 0.66 -0.13 -9.53
N LEU A 6 0.21 0.68 -10.50
CA LEU A 6 0.55 2.09 -10.62
C LEU A 6 -0.24 2.90 -9.58
N LYS A 7 0.47 3.60 -8.70
CA LYS A 7 -0.11 4.42 -7.62
C LYS A 7 0.32 5.88 -7.73
N SER A 8 -0.42 6.73 -7.01
CA SER A 8 -0.05 8.13 -6.80
C SER A 8 0.20 8.41 -5.33
N ASN A 9 1.45 8.74 -4.99
CA ASN A 9 1.81 9.26 -3.67
C ASN A 9 1.72 10.79 -3.58
N ALA A 10 1.33 11.48 -4.67
CA ALA A 10 1.27 12.93 -4.78
C ALA A 10 0.34 13.58 -3.75
N LYS A 11 0.81 14.57 -2.97
CA LYS A 11 -0.07 15.40 -2.12
C LYS A 11 -0.92 16.39 -2.93
N TYR A 12 -0.58 16.61 -4.20
CA TYR A 12 -1.36 17.41 -5.14
C TYR A 12 -2.53 16.61 -5.71
N SER A 13 -3.75 17.17 -5.68
CA SER A 13 -4.94 16.51 -6.23
C SER A 13 -5.81 17.45 -7.04
N VAL A 14 -6.42 16.92 -8.09
CA VAL A 14 -7.30 17.62 -9.02
C VAL A 14 -8.64 16.90 -9.12
N THR A 15 -9.66 17.62 -9.58
CA THR A 15 -10.99 17.07 -9.89
C THR A 15 -11.63 17.84 -11.03
N PHE A 16 -12.67 17.30 -11.65
CA PHE A 16 -13.43 18.03 -12.66
C PHE A 16 -14.05 19.30 -12.07
N LYS A 17 -14.03 20.39 -12.84
CA LYS A 17 -14.60 21.67 -12.40
C LYS A 17 -16.13 21.65 -12.37
N GLU A 18 -16.75 21.11 -13.42
CA GLU A 18 -18.22 21.19 -13.62
C GLU A 18 -18.88 19.83 -13.80
N ARG A 19 -18.08 18.76 -13.95
CA ARG A 19 -18.59 17.40 -14.11
C ARG A 19 -18.67 16.71 -12.75
N LYS A 20 -19.81 16.08 -12.44
CA LYS A 20 -19.89 15.15 -11.30
C LYS A 20 -18.91 14.00 -11.53
N ALA A 21 -18.17 13.64 -10.50
CA ALA A 21 -17.32 12.46 -10.52
C ALA A 21 -18.20 11.22 -10.77
N ASP A 22 -18.00 10.59 -11.92
CA ASP A 22 -18.60 9.32 -12.25
C ASP A 22 -17.65 8.21 -11.79
N LEU A 23 -18.19 7.22 -11.08
CA LEU A 23 -17.40 6.09 -10.59
C LEU A 23 -17.04 5.15 -11.76
N ASP A 24 -17.82 5.19 -12.86
CA ASP A 24 -17.61 4.38 -14.07
C ASP A 24 -16.86 5.14 -15.16
N PHE A 25 -15.89 5.98 -14.76
CA PHE A 25 -15.07 6.75 -15.68
C PHE A 25 -13.73 6.07 -15.97
N CYS A 26 -13.32 6.03 -17.24
CA CYS A 26 -12.09 5.39 -17.71
C CYS A 26 -11.99 3.90 -17.36
N THR A 27 -13.05 3.12 -17.55
CA THR A 27 -13.12 1.67 -17.28
C THR A 27 -12.53 0.80 -18.39
N GLY A 28 -11.88 1.41 -19.39
CA GLY A 28 -11.28 0.76 -20.56
C GLY A 28 -12.15 0.73 -21.81
N GLU A 29 -13.39 1.21 -21.73
CA GLU A 29 -14.16 1.53 -22.92
C GLU A 29 -13.67 2.85 -23.55
N TYR A 30 -13.68 2.90 -24.88
CA TYR A 30 -13.29 4.11 -25.59
C TYR A 30 -14.33 5.21 -25.37
N ILE A 31 -13.88 6.36 -24.88
CA ILE A 31 -14.76 7.49 -24.60
C ILE A 31 -14.93 8.31 -25.87
N ASN A 32 -16.10 8.17 -26.50
CA ASN A 32 -16.50 9.00 -27.62
C ASN A 32 -16.83 10.43 -27.15
N ASN A 33 -16.62 11.41 -28.03
CA ASN A 33 -16.97 12.82 -27.80
C ASN A 33 -16.27 13.49 -26.60
N TRP A 34 -15.03 13.06 -26.30
CA TRP A 34 -14.22 13.77 -25.31
C TRP A 34 -13.89 15.18 -25.80
N ASN A 35 -14.37 16.19 -25.08
CA ASN A 35 -13.98 17.58 -25.29
C ASN A 35 -13.01 17.99 -24.19
N ARG A 36 -12.04 18.83 -24.56
CA ARG A 36 -11.06 19.39 -23.62
C ARG A 36 -11.79 20.00 -22.42
N THR A 37 -11.48 19.47 -21.23
CA THR A 37 -12.24 19.77 -20.00
C THR A 37 -11.35 20.49 -18.98
N GLU A 38 -11.92 21.44 -18.24
CA GLU A 38 -11.25 22.11 -17.12
C GLU A 38 -11.35 21.33 -15.80
N MET A 39 -10.26 21.38 -15.04
CA MET A 39 -10.12 20.76 -13.73
C MET A 39 -9.75 21.79 -12.67
N ASN A 40 -10.26 21.59 -11.47
CA ASN A 40 -9.91 22.36 -10.28
C ASN A 40 -8.81 21.66 -9.48
N VAL A 41 -7.95 22.46 -8.85
CA VAL A 41 -7.03 21.98 -7.82
C VAL A 41 -7.79 21.84 -6.51
N VAL A 42 -7.91 20.62 -6.00
CA VAL A 42 -8.56 20.35 -4.72
C VAL A 42 -7.58 20.54 -3.57
N ARG A 43 -6.34 20.05 -3.75
CA ARG A 43 -5.28 20.14 -2.75
C ARG A 43 -3.95 20.44 -3.42
N LYS A 44 -3.20 21.37 -2.83
CA LYS A 44 -1.81 21.65 -3.22
C LYS A 44 -0.85 20.76 -2.44
N GLY A 45 0.29 20.47 -3.05
CA GLY A 45 1.34 19.63 -2.48
C GLY A 45 2.37 19.24 -3.54
N PHE A 46 3.25 18.29 -3.23
CA PHE A 46 4.16 17.73 -4.21
C PHE A 46 3.43 16.80 -5.19
N GLY A 47 4.05 16.54 -6.35
CA GLY A 47 3.54 15.60 -7.36
C GLY A 47 2.54 16.24 -8.33
N ASN A 48 2.65 17.54 -8.59
CA ASN A 48 1.77 18.23 -9.52
C ASN A 48 1.88 17.70 -10.96
N ASN A 49 2.99 17.05 -11.36
CA ASN A 49 3.11 16.44 -12.68
C ASN A 49 2.40 15.08 -12.81
N TYR A 50 2.01 14.45 -11.70
CA TYR A 50 1.23 13.22 -11.65
C TYR A 50 0.25 13.31 -10.46
N PRO A 51 -0.75 14.20 -10.54
CA PRO A 51 -1.61 14.49 -9.41
C PRO A 51 -2.55 13.33 -9.10
N ARG A 52 -3.06 13.27 -7.85
CA ARG A 52 -4.17 12.39 -7.53
C ARG A 52 -5.44 12.85 -8.24
N PHE A 53 -6.12 11.91 -8.88
CA PHE A 53 -7.38 12.13 -9.57
C PHE A 53 -8.30 10.90 -9.44
N LEU A 54 -9.53 11.12 -8.95
CA LEU A 54 -10.59 10.12 -8.76
C LEU A 54 -10.09 8.77 -8.21
N GLN A 55 -10.72 7.65 -8.59
CA GLN A 55 -10.37 6.27 -8.19
C GLN A 55 -9.04 5.80 -8.81
N ARG A 56 -8.00 6.64 -8.76
CA ARG A 56 -6.62 6.34 -9.23
C ARG A 56 -6.45 6.30 -10.74
N ILE A 57 -7.36 6.95 -11.47
CA ILE A 57 -7.19 7.19 -12.90
C ILE A 57 -5.91 8.00 -13.11
N PRO A 58 -4.94 7.52 -13.92
CA PRO A 58 -3.70 8.23 -14.12
C PRO A 58 -3.96 9.61 -14.74
N ALA A 59 -3.50 10.64 -14.06
CA ALA A 59 -3.49 12.01 -14.54
C ALA A 59 -2.04 12.48 -14.55
N MET A 60 -1.60 13.09 -15.65
CA MET A 60 -0.22 13.54 -15.77
C MET A 60 -0.13 14.82 -16.59
N SER A 61 0.90 15.64 -16.33
CA SER A 61 1.14 16.81 -17.16
C SER A 61 1.50 16.38 -18.59
N LYS A 62 1.18 17.20 -19.60
CA LYS A 62 1.51 16.89 -21.00
C LYS A 62 2.99 16.54 -21.17
N LYS A 63 3.88 17.24 -20.45
CA LYS A 63 5.32 16.94 -20.41
C LYS A 63 5.62 15.49 -19.99
N VAL A 64 4.98 14.99 -18.93
CA VAL A 64 5.18 13.62 -18.47
C VAL A 64 4.60 12.61 -19.47
N TYR A 65 3.42 12.91 -19.99
CA TYR A 65 2.81 12.09 -21.03
C TYR A 65 3.73 11.91 -22.24
N GLU A 66 4.31 12.99 -22.76
CA GLU A 66 5.21 12.91 -23.93
C GLU A 66 6.46 12.04 -23.69
N ILE A 67 6.93 11.93 -22.46
CA ILE A 67 8.06 11.08 -22.09
C ILE A 67 7.65 9.61 -22.06
N LEU A 68 6.43 9.31 -21.63
CA LEU A 68 5.96 7.95 -21.35
C LEU A 68 5.10 7.35 -22.47
N LYS A 69 4.62 8.16 -23.43
CA LYS A 69 3.63 7.74 -24.44
C LYS A 69 4.06 6.52 -25.26
N GLU A 70 5.34 6.38 -25.57
CA GLU A 70 5.85 5.25 -26.36
C GLU A 70 5.71 3.91 -25.61
N TYR A 71 5.70 3.94 -24.27
CA TYR A 71 5.52 2.75 -23.44
C TYR A 71 4.06 2.34 -23.27
N MET A 72 3.12 3.22 -23.61
CA MET A 72 1.67 3.00 -23.47
C MET A 72 0.94 3.01 -24.80
N LYS A 73 1.69 3.05 -25.91
CA LYS A 73 1.17 3.21 -27.25
C LYS A 73 0.17 2.08 -27.57
N ASP A 74 -0.94 2.43 -28.20
CA ASP A 74 -2.03 1.51 -28.57
C ASP A 74 -2.78 0.86 -27.39
N GLN A 75 -2.35 1.10 -26.14
CA GLN A 75 -2.97 0.55 -24.92
C GLN A 75 -3.88 1.55 -24.20
N ILE A 76 -3.84 2.82 -24.61
CA ILE A 76 -4.48 3.93 -23.91
C ILE A 76 -5.17 4.89 -24.88
N GLN A 77 -6.20 5.56 -24.37
CA GLN A 77 -6.79 6.75 -24.96
C GLN A 77 -6.40 7.96 -24.10
N PRO A 78 -5.63 8.93 -24.65
CA PRO A 78 -5.29 10.15 -23.94
C PRO A 78 -6.47 11.12 -23.98
N LEU A 79 -6.88 11.62 -22.81
CA LEU A 79 -7.99 12.56 -22.65
C LEU A 79 -7.45 13.91 -22.19
N GLU A 80 -7.44 14.90 -23.08
CA GLU A 80 -6.85 16.21 -22.79
C GLU A 80 -7.68 17.02 -21.80
N VAL A 81 -7.00 17.61 -20.81
CA VAL A 81 -7.59 18.44 -19.77
C VAL A 81 -6.72 19.66 -19.44
N LEU A 82 -7.33 20.64 -18.79
CA LEU A 82 -6.67 21.85 -18.31
C LEU A 82 -6.74 21.93 -16.78
N VAL A 83 -5.60 22.21 -16.14
CA VAL A 83 -5.54 22.54 -14.72
C VAL A 83 -5.02 23.97 -14.61
N GLY A 84 -5.94 24.95 -14.52
CA GLY A 84 -5.61 26.35 -14.73
C GLY A 84 -5.13 26.59 -16.16
N ASP A 85 -3.93 27.15 -16.32
CA ASP A 85 -3.27 27.42 -17.61
C ASP A 85 -2.41 26.26 -18.13
N LYS A 86 -2.37 25.13 -17.40
CA LYS A 86 -1.46 24.01 -17.70
C LYS A 86 -2.19 22.84 -18.34
N GLU A 87 -1.52 22.23 -19.31
CA GLU A 87 -2.01 21.07 -20.04
C GLU A 87 -1.69 19.77 -19.32
N TYR A 88 -2.73 18.95 -19.19
CA TYR A 88 -2.67 17.62 -18.59
C TYR A 88 -3.39 16.63 -19.49
N VAL A 89 -3.14 15.35 -19.23
CA VAL A 89 -3.78 14.23 -19.90
C VAL A 89 -4.27 13.28 -18.82
N LEU A 90 -5.54 12.91 -18.88
CA LEU A 90 -6.07 11.74 -18.17
C LEU A 90 -5.87 10.51 -19.07
N ILE A 91 -5.41 9.42 -18.50
CA ILE A 91 -5.14 8.19 -19.25
C ILE A 91 -6.29 7.22 -19.04
N ASN A 92 -7.09 7.02 -20.08
CA ASN A 92 -8.02 5.90 -20.14
C ASN A 92 -7.27 4.67 -20.68
N VAL A 93 -7.04 3.68 -19.83
CA VAL A 93 -6.34 2.45 -20.22
C VAL A 93 -7.33 1.52 -20.90
N LEU A 94 -7.19 1.33 -22.21
CA LEU A 94 -8.08 0.53 -23.05
C LEU A 94 -7.75 -0.97 -22.99
N ASN A 95 -6.51 -1.28 -22.65
CA ASN A 95 -6.03 -2.66 -22.59
C ASN A 95 -6.58 -3.37 -21.34
N ILE A 96 -7.72 -4.04 -21.50
CA ILE A 96 -8.30 -4.93 -20.48
C ILE A 96 -7.79 -6.35 -20.74
N THR A 97 -6.92 -6.84 -19.86
CA THR A 97 -6.29 -8.15 -20.04
C THR A 97 -7.19 -9.31 -19.58
N ASN A 98 -7.02 -10.46 -20.22
CA ASN A 98 -7.54 -11.77 -19.79
C ASN A 98 -6.44 -12.67 -19.19
N ALA A 99 -5.31 -12.08 -18.80
CA ALA A 99 -4.15 -12.80 -18.29
C ALA A 99 -4.29 -13.29 -16.84
N VAL A 100 -5.41 -13.05 -16.15
CA VAL A 100 -5.57 -13.52 -14.77
C VAL A 100 -5.73 -15.04 -14.74
N ASN A 101 -4.91 -15.71 -13.92
CA ASN A 101 -5.10 -17.11 -13.56
C ASN A 101 -6.02 -17.19 -12.33
N TYR A 102 -7.32 -17.32 -12.57
CA TYR A 102 -8.32 -17.36 -11.50
C TYR A 102 -8.20 -18.59 -10.59
N ASP A 103 -7.63 -19.70 -11.07
CA ASP A 103 -7.48 -20.92 -10.27
C ASP A 103 -6.34 -20.79 -9.24
N GLN A 104 -5.34 -19.96 -9.54
CA GLN A 104 -4.20 -19.70 -8.65
C GLN A 104 -4.32 -18.36 -7.89
N SER A 105 -5.30 -17.52 -8.24
CA SER A 105 -5.54 -16.24 -7.58
C SER A 105 -6.42 -16.41 -6.34
N ASP A 106 -6.14 -15.65 -5.28
CA ASP A 106 -7.03 -15.54 -4.12
C ASP A 106 -8.08 -14.46 -4.40
N THR A 107 -9.27 -14.91 -4.80
CA THR A 107 -10.39 -14.06 -5.22
C THR A 107 -11.36 -13.78 -4.07
N VAL A 108 -11.83 -12.53 -3.97
CA VAL A 108 -13.02 -12.16 -3.18
C VAL A 108 -14.24 -12.27 -4.08
N ARG A 109 -15.29 -12.92 -3.60
CA ARG A 109 -16.50 -13.19 -4.37
C ARG A 109 -17.77 -12.75 -3.64
N TYR A 110 -18.78 -12.35 -4.40
CA TYR A 110 -20.16 -12.27 -3.90
C TYR A 110 -20.75 -13.68 -3.72
N GLU A 111 -21.92 -13.75 -3.07
CA GLU A 111 -22.66 -15.01 -2.87
C GLU A 111 -23.03 -15.70 -4.18
N ASP A 112 -23.21 -14.95 -5.27
CA ASP A 112 -23.49 -15.47 -6.61
C ASP A 112 -22.26 -16.01 -7.35
N GLY A 113 -21.08 -15.95 -6.74
CA GLY A 113 -19.81 -16.41 -7.30
C GLY A 113 -19.05 -15.38 -8.13
N THR A 114 -19.61 -14.19 -8.36
CA THR A 114 -18.96 -13.09 -9.08
C THR A 114 -17.71 -12.63 -8.35
N VAL A 115 -16.57 -12.57 -9.04
CA VAL A 115 -15.32 -12.03 -8.49
C VAL A 115 -15.42 -10.51 -8.43
N VAL A 116 -15.11 -9.93 -7.27
CA VAL A 116 -15.22 -8.48 -7.01
C VAL A 116 -13.89 -7.83 -6.69
N ALA A 117 -12.91 -8.61 -6.24
CA ALA A 117 -11.56 -8.15 -5.93
C ALA A 117 -10.61 -9.35 -5.84
N PHE A 118 -9.31 -9.04 -5.76
CA PHE A 118 -8.26 -10.01 -5.51
C PHE A 118 -7.56 -9.66 -4.19
N LYS A 119 -7.34 -10.66 -3.34
CA LYS A 119 -6.40 -10.55 -2.20
C LYS A 119 -4.97 -10.82 -2.66
N LYS A 120 -4.80 -11.78 -3.58
CA LYS A 120 -3.57 -12.05 -4.33
C LYS A 120 -3.96 -12.37 -5.77
N ILE A 121 -3.34 -11.69 -6.72
CA ILE A 121 -3.57 -11.89 -8.15
C ILE A 121 -2.39 -12.65 -8.76
N VAL A 122 -2.70 -13.65 -9.58
CA VAL A 122 -1.70 -14.40 -10.34
C VAL A 122 -1.96 -14.18 -11.82
N PHE A 123 -0.92 -13.83 -12.56
CA PHE A 123 -0.99 -13.63 -14.00
C PHE A 123 -0.39 -14.82 -14.76
N VAL A 124 -0.93 -15.07 -15.95
CA VAL A 124 -0.37 -15.95 -16.98
C VAL A 124 0.51 -15.06 -17.86
N GLU A 125 1.83 -15.16 -17.70
CA GLU A 125 2.81 -14.25 -18.31
C GLU A 125 2.61 -14.12 -19.82
N GLU A 126 2.33 -15.24 -20.50
CA GLU A 126 2.20 -15.31 -21.96
C GLU A 126 0.96 -14.59 -22.50
N ARG A 127 0.01 -14.22 -21.64
CA ARG A 127 -1.22 -13.49 -22.00
C ARG A 127 -1.12 -11.99 -21.71
N ILE A 128 -0.01 -11.52 -21.13
CA ILE A 128 0.20 -10.11 -20.86
C ILE A 128 0.62 -9.41 -22.16
N GLU A 129 -0.24 -8.54 -22.66
CA GLU A 129 0.03 -7.76 -23.87
C GLU A 129 0.37 -6.30 -23.52
N GLY A 130 1.55 -5.85 -23.96
CA GLY A 130 2.11 -4.52 -23.76
C GLY A 130 2.43 -4.17 -22.29
N ASN A 131 2.58 -2.88 -21.96
CA ASN A 131 3.17 -2.45 -20.68
C ASN A 131 2.23 -1.77 -19.69
N ILE A 132 1.03 -1.39 -20.09
CA ILE A 132 -0.01 -0.83 -19.22
C ILE A 132 -1.36 -1.51 -19.51
N PHE A 133 -2.05 -1.96 -18.48
CA PHE A 133 -3.31 -2.68 -18.63
C PHE A 133 -4.17 -2.60 -17.36
N LYS A 134 -5.38 -3.12 -17.47
CA LYS A 134 -6.32 -3.33 -16.35
C LYS A 134 -6.86 -4.75 -16.39
N VAL A 135 -7.38 -5.22 -15.26
CA VAL A 135 -8.20 -6.44 -15.20
C VAL A 135 -9.67 -6.05 -15.05
N LYS A 136 -10.58 -6.91 -15.54
CA LYS A 136 -12.01 -6.60 -15.64
C LYS A 136 -12.63 -6.23 -14.29
N GLU A 137 -12.29 -6.95 -13.23
CA GLU A 137 -12.89 -6.83 -11.91
C GLU A 137 -12.46 -5.56 -11.16
N SER A 138 -11.32 -4.99 -11.53
CA SER A 138 -10.77 -3.75 -10.93
C SER A 138 -10.58 -2.65 -11.98
N ALA A 139 -11.32 -2.72 -13.08
CA ALA A 139 -11.13 -1.82 -14.22
C ALA A 139 -11.43 -0.35 -13.89
N ASN A 140 -12.17 -0.06 -12.83
CA ASN A 140 -12.43 1.29 -12.33
C ASN A 140 -11.37 1.81 -11.34
N THR A 141 -10.56 0.93 -10.73
CA THR A 141 -9.64 1.30 -9.63
C THR A 141 -8.17 1.13 -9.97
N ASP A 142 -7.77 0.00 -10.54
CA ASP A 142 -6.38 -0.41 -10.59
C ASP A 142 -5.85 -0.40 -12.02
N VAL A 143 -4.63 0.10 -12.15
CA VAL A 143 -3.85 0.11 -13.39
C VAL A 143 -2.58 -0.67 -13.10
N PHE A 144 -2.35 -1.71 -13.89
CA PHE A 144 -1.18 -2.57 -13.79
C PHE A 144 -0.18 -2.21 -14.87
N VAL A 145 1.10 -2.37 -14.55
CA VAL A 145 2.20 -2.10 -15.46
C VAL A 145 3.30 -3.14 -15.33
N THR A 146 4.04 -3.36 -16.42
CA THR A 146 5.21 -4.25 -16.43
C THR A 146 6.47 -3.53 -15.92
N ASP A 147 7.54 -4.29 -15.66
CA ASP A 147 8.87 -3.74 -15.36
C ASP A 147 9.33 -2.72 -16.39
N VAL A 148 9.05 -2.95 -17.68
CA VAL A 148 9.45 -2.06 -18.78
C VAL A 148 8.91 -0.65 -18.58
N PHE A 149 7.61 -0.51 -18.24
CA PHE A 149 7.02 0.80 -17.98
C PHE A 149 7.52 1.39 -16.67
N ARG A 150 7.58 0.59 -15.59
CA ARG A 150 8.07 1.04 -14.29
C ARG A 150 9.48 1.61 -14.39
N ASP A 151 10.38 0.89 -15.03
CA ASP A 151 11.78 1.30 -15.17
C ASP A 151 11.93 2.56 -16.03
N ALA A 152 11.09 2.72 -17.06
CA ALA A 152 11.02 3.95 -17.82
C ALA A 152 10.63 5.13 -16.93
N VAL A 153 9.62 4.99 -16.06
CA VAL A 153 9.23 6.03 -15.11
C VAL A 153 10.34 6.31 -14.11
N LEU A 154 10.94 5.30 -13.49
CA LEU A 154 11.97 5.49 -12.45
C LEU A 154 13.19 6.26 -12.99
N LYS A 155 13.58 6.04 -14.26
CA LYS A 155 14.67 6.78 -14.93
C LYS A 155 14.40 8.28 -15.03
N THR A 156 13.14 8.70 -15.08
CA THR A 156 12.75 10.12 -15.22
C THR A 156 12.75 10.89 -13.90
N LYS A 157 12.74 10.20 -12.75
CA LYS A 157 12.65 10.79 -11.40
C LYS A 157 11.42 11.70 -11.22
N ILE A 158 10.31 11.41 -11.90
CA ILE A 158 9.05 12.13 -11.74
C ILE A 158 8.49 11.90 -10.34
N LYS A 159 8.18 12.99 -9.63
CA LYS A 159 7.55 12.93 -8.30
C LYS A 159 6.05 12.69 -8.43
N GLY A 160 5.49 11.95 -7.49
CA GLY A 160 4.04 11.72 -7.39
C GLY A 160 3.61 10.35 -7.93
N ILE A 161 4.49 9.63 -8.62
CA ILE A 161 4.25 8.26 -9.09
C ILE A 161 4.86 7.28 -8.08
N ASP A 162 4.15 6.20 -7.83
CA ASP A 162 4.60 5.11 -6.97
C ASP A 162 4.18 3.75 -7.56
N PHE A 163 4.80 2.67 -7.09
CA PHE A 163 4.55 1.32 -7.58
C PHE A 163 4.47 0.34 -6.41
N GLU A 164 3.47 -0.54 -6.45
CA GLU A 164 3.36 -1.68 -5.54
C GLU A 164 3.53 -2.96 -6.34
N LEU A 165 4.37 -3.89 -5.87
CA LEU A 165 4.56 -5.18 -6.51
C LEU A 165 3.30 -6.02 -6.28
N GLU A 166 2.67 -6.49 -7.35
CA GLU A 166 1.48 -7.34 -7.28
C GLU A 166 1.80 -8.80 -7.58
N TRP A 167 2.72 -9.01 -8.52
CA TRP A 167 3.03 -10.34 -9.00
C TRP A 167 4.44 -10.39 -9.58
N ASP A 168 5.11 -11.52 -9.35
CA ASP A 168 6.45 -11.80 -9.84
C ASP A 168 6.44 -13.24 -10.37
N SER A 169 6.75 -13.40 -11.66
CA SER A 169 6.74 -14.72 -12.32
C SER A 169 7.81 -15.65 -11.77
N GLU A 170 8.84 -15.09 -11.12
CA GLU A 170 9.94 -15.84 -10.50
C GLU A 170 9.69 -16.07 -9.00
N GLU A 171 8.56 -15.61 -8.45
CA GLU A 171 8.21 -15.89 -7.05
C GLU A 171 7.97 -17.39 -6.87
N ASP A 172 8.79 -18.01 -6.03
CA ASP A 172 8.49 -19.33 -5.48
C ASP A 172 7.36 -19.20 -4.46
N VAL A 173 6.13 -19.37 -4.94
CA VAL A 173 4.90 -19.20 -4.14
C VAL A 173 4.89 -20.16 -2.95
N GLU A 174 5.42 -21.37 -3.09
CA GLU A 174 5.48 -22.35 -2.01
C GLU A 174 6.46 -21.91 -0.93
N GLU A 175 7.64 -21.42 -1.32
CA GLU A 175 8.63 -20.89 -0.39
C GLU A 175 8.15 -19.63 0.30
N THR A 176 7.57 -18.66 -0.43
CA THR A 176 7.00 -17.45 0.18
C THR A 176 5.89 -17.81 1.17
N ALA A 177 4.99 -18.72 0.82
CA ALA A 177 3.92 -19.18 1.71
C ALA A 177 4.50 -19.88 2.94
N ARG A 178 5.56 -20.68 2.79
CA ARG A 178 6.25 -21.35 3.90
C ARG A 178 6.87 -20.34 4.86
N ILE A 179 7.57 -19.34 4.34
CA ILE A 179 8.19 -18.26 5.13
C ILE A 179 7.12 -17.47 5.88
N GLU A 180 6.03 -17.09 5.23
CA GLU A 180 4.97 -16.32 5.87
C GLU A 180 4.21 -17.13 6.91
N ALA A 181 3.93 -18.42 6.65
CA ALA A 181 3.35 -19.31 7.63
C ALA A 181 4.27 -19.53 8.84
N GLU A 182 5.59 -19.63 8.63
CA GLU A 182 6.56 -19.71 9.72
C GLU A 182 6.59 -18.43 10.56
N ARG A 183 6.55 -17.27 9.92
CA ARG A 183 6.43 -15.97 10.59
C ARG A 183 5.15 -15.87 11.43
N ILE A 184 3.99 -16.19 10.86
CA ILE A 184 2.72 -16.20 11.60
C ILE A 184 2.79 -17.17 12.78
N ARG A 185 3.29 -18.39 12.59
CA ARG A 185 3.48 -19.36 13.67
C ARG A 185 4.41 -18.84 14.77
N ASN A 186 5.51 -18.19 14.40
CA ASN A 186 6.44 -17.60 15.38
C ASN A 186 5.78 -16.45 16.16
N TYR A 187 5.02 -15.59 15.47
CA TYR A 187 4.24 -14.51 16.07
C TYR A 187 3.20 -15.05 17.08
N GLU A 188 2.38 -16.01 16.65
CA GLU A 188 1.35 -16.62 17.50
C GLU A 188 1.95 -17.38 18.68
N ARG A 189 3.01 -18.16 18.45
CA ARG A 189 3.74 -18.87 19.52
C ARG A 189 4.24 -17.88 20.56
N ARG A 190 4.82 -16.75 20.14
CA ARG A 190 5.38 -15.76 21.06
C ARG A 190 4.29 -15.09 21.91
N ILE A 191 3.15 -14.75 21.33
CA ILE A 191 2.01 -14.22 22.08
C ILE A 191 1.46 -15.26 23.06
N ALA A 192 1.32 -16.51 22.62
CA ALA A 192 0.85 -17.60 23.48
C ALA A 192 1.80 -17.85 24.66
N GLU A 193 3.12 -17.81 24.45
CA GLU A 193 4.12 -17.90 25.52
C GLU A 193 3.90 -16.82 26.58
N ILE A 194 3.75 -15.56 26.15
CA ILE A 194 3.48 -14.40 27.03
C ILE A 194 2.16 -14.59 27.77
N ASP A 195 1.08 -14.92 27.07
CA ASP A 195 -0.25 -15.02 27.69
C ASP A 195 -0.40 -16.22 28.62
N SER A 196 0.39 -17.28 28.38
CA SER A 196 0.45 -18.48 29.24
C SER A 196 1.22 -18.28 30.54
N TYR A 197 1.89 -17.13 30.72
CA TYR A 197 2.67 -16.82 31.92
C TYR A 197 1.81 -16.93 33.19
N GLN A 198 2.28 -17.76 34.14
CA GLN A 198 1.61 -18.10 35.40
C GLN A 198 2.09 -17.26 36.60
N GLY A 199 3.04 -16.35 36.40
CA GLY A 199 3.55 -15.50 37.49
C GLY A 199 2.66 -14.29 37.78
N PRO A 200 3.16 -13.37 38.63
CA PRO A 200 2.42 -12.18 39.02
C PRO A 200 2.00 -11.33 37.83
N ARG A 201 0.74 -10.86 37.86
CA ARG A 201 0.17 -9.93 36.88
C ARG A 201 -0.08 -8.59 37.55
N PHE A 202 0.26 -7.53 36.86
CA PHE A 202 0.22 -6.15 37.32
C PHE A 202 -0.74 -5.34 36.45
N SER A 203 -1.48 -4.45 37.09
CA SER A 203 -2.23 -3.40 36.40
C SER A 203 -1.27 -2.41 35.75
N TRP A 204 -1.78 -1.58 34.83
CA TRP A 204 -1.00 -0.48 34.26
C TRP A 204 -0.39 0.44 35.32
N SER A 205 -1.18 0.82 36.34
CA SER A 205 -0.73 1.68 37.44
C SER A 205 0.41 1.10 38.27
N GLU A 206 0.59 -0.22 38.26
CA GLU A 206 1.69 -0.90 38.95
C GLU A 206 2.87 -1.13 38.01
N ALA A 207 2.59 -1.56 36.78
CA ALA A 207 3.61 -1.89 35.78
C ALA A 207 4.37 -0.67 35.27
N TYR A 208 3.69 0.45 35.02
CA TYR A 208 4.31 1.63 34.43
C TYR A 208 5.42 2.22 35.34
N PRO A 209 5.20 2.46 36.65
CA PRO A 209 6.29 2.89 37.55
C PRO A 209 7.45 1.89 37.63
N MET A 210 7.18 0.59 37.51
CA MET A 210 8.23 -0.43 37.48
C MET A 210 9.11 -0.30 36.23
N VAL A 211 8.53 0.08 35.08
CA VAL A 211 9.27 0.34 33.84
C VAL A 211 10.12 1.60 33.97
N GLU A 212 9.60 2.67 34.59
CA GLU A 212 10.38 3.89 34.88
C GLU A 212 11.58 3.61 35.79
N GLN A 213 11.47 2.63 36.69
CA GLN A 213 12.57 2.13 37.51
C GLN A 213 13.52 1.19 36.74
N GLY A 214 13.33 1.07 35.43
CA GLY A 214 14.16 0.29 34.54
C GLY A 214 13.82 -1.19 34.53
N ARG A 215 12.58 -1.62 34.78
CA ARG A 215 12.13 -2.99 34.45
C ARG A 215 11.54 -3.04 33.05
N ALA A 216 11.31 -4.24 32.53
CA ALA A 216 10.58 -4.43 31.28
C ALA A 216 9.31 -5.24 31.56
N MET A 217 8.20 -4.81 30.96
CA MET A 217 6.88 -5.41 31.18
C MET A 217 6.28 -5.83 29.85
N VAL A 218 5.59 -6.96 29.78
CA VAL A 218 4.94 -7.47 28.56
C VAL A 218 3.48 -7.85 28.81
N SER A 219 2.66 -7.77 27.77
CA SER A 219 1.30 -8.30 27.73
C SER A 219 0.86 -8.53 26.28
N GLY A 220 0.46 -9.75 25.93
CA GLY A 220 0.15 -10.14 24.56
C GLY A 220 1.26 -9.72 23.59
N LYS A 221 0.92 -8.89 22.60
CA LYS A 221 1.89 -8.37 21.62
C LYS A 221 2.74 -7.19 22.11
N TRP A 222 2.47 -6.65 23.30
CA TRP A 222 3.05 -5.39 23.75
C TRP A 222 4.19 -5.60 24.74
N LYS A 223 5.17 -4.69 24.69
CA LYS A 223 6.24 -4.57 25.67
C LYS A 223 6.43 -3.11 26.07
N LEU A 224 6.75 -2.87 27.33
CA LEU A 224 7.15 -1.57 27.86
C LEU A 224 8.58 -1.69 28.37
N GLN A 225 9.42 -0.73 27.99
CA GLN A 225 10.78 -0.65 28.49
C GLN A 225 11.30 0.78 28.34
N ALA A 226 12.03 1.28 29.32
CA ALA A 226 12.70 2.57 29.21
C ALA A 226 13.97 2.49 28.34
N ASP A 227 14.21 3.52 27.53
CA ASP A 227 15.48 3.71 26.80
C ASP A 227 16.63 4.16 27.72
N SER A 228 17.81 4.43 27.17
CA SER A 228 18.97 4.90 27.95
C SER A 228 18.75 6.24 28.66
N LYS A 229 17.79 7.05 28.20
CA LYS A 229 17.44 8.36 28.77
C LYS A 229 16.33 8.26 29.82
N GLY A 230 15.76 7.08 30.02
CA GLY A 230 14.64 6.85 30.92
C GLY A 230 13.27 7.09 30.29
N GLU A 231 13.18 7.32 28.98
CA GLU A 231 11.91 7.48 28.27
C GLU A 231 11.24 6.11 28.06
N VAL A 232 10.00 5.95 28.52
CA VAL A 232 9.26 4.70 28.37
C VAL A 232 8.83 4.49 26.92
N LEU A 233 9.38 3.47 26.28
CA LEU A 233 9.03 3.06 24.93
C LEU A 233 7.95 1.98 24.94
N ILE A 234 7.13 1.99 23.89
CA ILE A 234 6.17 0.92 23.60
C ILE A 234 6.75 0.07 22.48
N GLY A 235 6.92 -1.21 22.77
CA GLY A 235 7.30 -2.24 21.82
C GLY A 235 6.08 -3.02 21.34
N SER A 236 6.02 -3.35 20.06
CA SER A 236 5.07 -4.31 19.50
C SER A 236 5.80 -5.45 18.80
N ILE A 237 5.37 -6.68 19.04
CA ILE A 237 5.89 -7.86 18.33
C ILE A 237 5.56 -7.73 16.83
N ILE A 238 6.54 -7.99 15.98
CA ILE A 238 6.37 -8.13 14.53
C ILE A 238 6.48 -9.59 14.09
N HIS A 239 6.21 -9.86 12.82
CA HIS A 239 6.06 -11.21 12.27
C HIS A 239 7.27 -12.15 12.47
N ASP A 240 8.48 -11.63 12.66
CA ASP A 240 9.67 -12.43 12.95
C ASP A 240 9.86 -12.76 14.45
N GLY A 241 8.94 -12.31 15.31
CA GLY A 241 8.98 -12.49 16.77
C GLY A 241 9.80 -11.44 17.53
N SER A 242 10.47 -10.51 16.83
CA SER A 242 11.17 -9.38 17.44
C SER A 242 10.22 -8.21 17.78
N TYR A 243 10.74 -7.19 18.47
CA TYR A 243 9.98 -5.99 18.83
C TYR A 243 10.40 -4.79 17.98
N THR A 244 9.41 -4.08 17.44
CA THR A 244 9.59 -2.69 16.98
C THR A 244 9.19 -1.73 18.09
N TRP A 245 9.95 -0.65 18.26
CA TRP A 245 9.78 0.29 19.37
C TRP A 245 9.35 1.67 18.88
N ASN A 246 8.46 2.30 19.64
CA ASN A 246 8.04 3.67 19.42
C ASN A 246 8.06 4.48 20.73
N ASN A 247 8.48 5.74 20.66
CA ASN A 247 8.28 6.72 21.73
C ASN A 247 6.85 7.29 21.57
N PRO A 248 5.91 6.99 22.49
CA PRO A 248 4.52 7.38 22.32
C PRO A 248 4.28 8.86 22.62
N ILE A 249 3.68 9.58 21.68
CA ILE A 249 3.10 10.92 21.96
C ILE A 249 1.80 10.77 22.79
N PHE A 250 1.16 9.60 22.74
CA PHE A 250 -0.03 9.24 23.51
C PHE A 250 -0.04 7.74 23.81
N ILE A 251 -0.50 7.35 25.01
CA ILE A 251 -0.63 5.95 25.42
C ILE A 251 -1.93 5.35 24.86
N PRO A 252 -1.87 4.32 24.01
CA PRO A 252 -3.08 3.65 23.51
C PRO A 252 -3.94 3.14 24.69
N PRO A 253 -5.25 3.49 24.76
CA PRO A 253 -6.09 3.16 25.92
C PRO A 253 -6.19 1.66 26.21
N VAL A 254 -6.06 0.82 25.17
CA VAL A 254 -6.06 -0.64 25.31
C VAL A 254 -4.99 -1.12 26.31
N LEU A 255 -3.84 -0.46 26.38
CA LEU A 255 -2.72 -0.84 27.27
C LEU A 255 -3.04 -0.69 28.75
N LEU A 256 -3.96 0.22 29.08
CA LEU A 256 -4.34 0.51 30.46
C LEU A 256 -5.10 -0.65 31.13
N TYR A 257 -5.73 -1.50 30.31
CA TYR A 257 -6.58 -2.61 30.76
C TYR A 257 -5.90 -3.98 30.63
N LEU A 258 -4.66 -4.01 30.14
CA LEU A 258 -3.92 -5.24 29.95
C LEU A 258 -3.27 -5.71 31.26
N PRO A 259 -3.22 -7.03 31.52
CA PRO A 259 -2.46 -7.58 32.62
C PRO A 259 -0.98 -7.71 32.23
N TRP A 260 -0.12 -6.94 32.88
CA TRP A 260 1.31 -6.89 32.59
C TRP A 260 2.08 -7.88 33.45
N HIS A 261 3.14 -8.47 32.91
CA HIS A 261 4.12 -9.22 33.71
C HIS A 261 5.54 -8.83 33.35
N GLU A 262 6.46 -9.05 34.28
CA GLU A 262 7.88 -8.75 34.06
C GLU A 262 8.48 -9.70 33.02
N ALA A 263 9.34 -9.14 32.17
CA ALA A 263 10.13 -9.88 31.21
C ALA A 263 11.58 -9.38 31.19
N GLU A 264 12.44 -10.15 30.54
CA GLU A 264 13.81 -9.73 30.27
C GLU A 264 13.84 -8.48 29.38
N LYS A 265 14.86 -7.63 29.60
CA LYS A 265 15.07 -6.43 28.79
C LYS A 265 15.49 -6.80 27.36
N SER A 266 14.98 -6.04 26.40
CA SER A 266 15.54 -6.02 25.06
C SER A 266 16.82 -5.18 25.03
N ALA A 267 17.83 -5.61 24.27
CA ALA A 267 19.06 -4.86 24.05
C ALA A 267 18.87 -3.74 23.00
N ASN A 268 19.74 -2.72 23.03
CA ASN A 268 19.87 -1.66 22.02
C ASN A 268 18.57 -0.89 21.70
N LEU A 269 17.96 -0.25 22.71
CA LEU A 269 16.78 0.60 22.51
C LEU A 269 17.08 2.01 21.99
N ASP A 270 18.36 2.40 21.93
CA ASP A 270 18.77 3.73 21.50
C ASP A 270 18.82 3.83 19.97
N TYR A 271 17.65 3.83 19.32
CA TYR A 271 17.55 4.19 17.91
C TYR A 271 17.22 5.69 17.79
N SER A 272 18.19 6.43 17.28
CA SER A 272 18.07 7.83 16.86
C SER A 272 16.95 7.98 15.83
N ALA A 273 15.98 8.85 16.13
CA ALA A 273 15.01 9.32 15.16
C ALA A 273 15.72 9.88 13.91
N THR A 274 15.53 9.23 12.76
CA THR A 274 15.68 9.82 11.43
C THR A 274 14.32 10.22 10.90
#